data_AF-A0A6N9HJ28-F1
#
_entry.id   AF-A0A6N9HJ28-F1
#
_cell.length_a   1.000
_cell.length_b   1.000
_cell.length_c   1.000
_cell.angle_alpha   90.00
_cell.angle_beta   90.00
_cell.angle_gamma   90.00
#
_symmetry.space_group_name_H-M   'P 1'
#
loop_
_entity.id
_entity.type
_entity.pdbx_description
1 polymer ?
#
loop_
_entity_poly.entity_id
_entity_poly.type
_entity_poly.pdbx_seq_one_letter_code
_entity_poly.pdbx_strand_id
1 'polypeptide(L)'
;MKIPGKANPRAAAVAMAGVAVVLVLLAALAVWYKQLRVKTVSVPCAQQQAADLSPQCAAQAEAAAGRGERAAMMALTEYFQSRQPAQALRWMRAAAAAGEPRAIARVLQACGAGQPFTMDEARALLPQAPVLAALDFQLGGSCAPPDLAAARAVQPATVLAQADGAGLCKVAVRYGLLRMSREGAQLDSQGAQQMLAECERRAQAPADVRQEAQAVRQMLAREIRPVHISVD
;
A
#
# COMPACT_ATOMS: atom_id res chain seq x y z
N MET A 1 12.30 7.69 92.02
CA MET A 1 12.21 8.42 90.73
C MET A 1 13.27 7.87 89.79
N LYS A 2 12.86 7.21 88.69
CA LYS A 2 13.76 6.51 87.75
C LYS A 2 13.96 7.43 86.55
N ILE A 3 15.17 7.93 86.34
CA ILE A 3 15.50 8.85 85.26
C ILE A 3 15.46 8.07 83.92
N PRO A 4 14.73 8.53 82.89
CA PRO A 4 14.69 7.85 81.60
C PRO A 4 16.06 7.91 80.92
N GLY A 5 16.52 6.74 80.44
CA GLY A 5 17.82 6.56 79.80
C GLY A 5 17.97 7.43 78.55
N LYS A 6 19.09 8.17 78.49
CA LYS A 6 19.49 8.97 77.33
C LYS A 6 19.59 8.04 76.11
N ALA A 7 18.74 8.28 75.11
CA ALA A 7 18.78 7.55 73.85
C ALA A 7 20.13 7.78 73.15
N ASN A 8 20.74 6.68 72.72
CA ASN A 8 22.09 6.67 72.18
C ASN A 8 22.08 7.30 70.76
N PRO A 9 22.73 8.46 70.54
CA PRO A 9 22.60 9.24 69.29
C PRO A 9 23.09 8.49 68.05
N ARG A 10 23.91 7.45 68.25
CA ARG A 10 24.39 6.56 67.18
C ARG A 10 23.28 5.66 66.60
N ALA A 11 22.27 5.29 67.40
CA ALA A 11 21.14 4.50 66.92
C ALA A 11 20.22 5.31 65.99
N ALA A 12 20.05 6.61 66.26
CA ALA A 12 19.26 7.51 65.43
C ALA A 12 19.93 7.79 64.07
N ALA A 13 21.26 7.94 64.03
CA ALA A 13 22.00 8.18 62.79
C ALA A 13 21.97 6.96 61.84
N VAL A 14 22.08 5.74 62.36
CA VAL A 14 21.99 4.50 61.57
C VAL A 14 20.58 4.29 61.02
N ALA A 15 19.54 4.62 61.82
CA ALA A 15 18.16 4.56 61.37
C ALA A 15 17.87 5.53 60.21
N MET A 16 18.38 6.78 60.27
CA MET A 16 18.18 7.75 59.19
C MET A 16 18.96 7.39 57.91
N ALA A 17 20.16 6.82 58.02
CA ALA A 17 20.92 6.34 56.86
C ALA A 17 20.21 5.18 56.14
N GLY A 18 19.59 4.26 56.89
CA GLY A 18 18.80 3.16 56.32
C GLY A 18 17.61 3.65 55.51
N VAL A 19 16.87 4.65 56.02
CA VAL A 19 15.71 5.24 55.32
C VAL A 19 16.13 5.93 54.02
N ALA A 20 17.25 6.65 54.01
CA ALA A 20 17.74 7.32 52.80
C ALA A 20 18.09 6.32 51.69
N VAL A 21 18.74 5.20 52.02
CA VAL A 21 19.07 4.15 51.04
C VAL A 21 17.83 3.50 50.45
N VAL A 22 16.84 3.19 51.29
CA VAL A 22 15.57 2.59 50.83
C VAL A 22 14.82 3.54 49.88
N LEU A 23 14.79 4.84 50.19
CA LEU A 23 14.15 5.84 49.31
C LEU A 23 14.85 5.96 47.96
N VAL A 24 16.18 5.91 47.91
CA VAL A 24 16.95 5.94 46.65
C VAL A 24 16.67 4.68 45.80
N LEU A 25 16.61 3.50 46.43
CA LEU A 25 16.29 2.25 45.73
C LEU A 25 14.86 2.25 45.15
N LEU A 26 13.89 2.74 45.91
CA LEU A 26 12.50 2.87 45.43
C LEU A 26 12.39 3.85 44.26
N ALA A 27 13.12 4.97 44.30
CA ALA A 27 13.16 5.93 43.19
C ALA A 27 13.80 5.31 41.93
N ALA A 28 14.90 4.56 42.07
CA ALA A 28 15.53 3.86 40.96
C ALA A 28 14.61 2.80 40.34
N LEU A 29 13.92 2.01 41.17
CA LEU A 29 12.91 1.03 40.71
C LEU A 29 11.75 1.71 40.00
N ALA A 30 11.26 2.86 40.48
CA ALA A 30 10.17 3.59 39.84
C ALA A 30 10.57 4.14 38.46
N VAL A 31 11.80 4.64 38.31
CA VAL A 31 12.34 5.12 37.03
C VAL A 31 12.53 3.94 36.05
N TRP A 32 13.10 2.83 36.51
CA TRP A 32 13.26 1.61 35.71
C TRP A 32 11.91 1.05 35.24
N TYR A 33 10.91 1.00 36.14
CA TYR A 33 9.55 0.55 35.83
C TYR A 33 8.85 1.47 34.83
N LYS A 34 9.02 2.79 34.93
CA LYS A 34 8.54 3.75 33.91
C LYS A 34 9.19 3.52 32.55
N GLN A 35 10.51 3.30 32.51
CA GLN A 35 11.21 3.00 31.25
C GLN A 35 10.74 1.67 30.62
N LEU A 36 10.50 0.64 31.44
CA LEU A 36 9.91 -0.61 30.98
C LEU A 36 8.51 -0.40 30.40
N ARG A 37 7.67 0.39 31.06
CA ARG A 37 6.34 0.75 30.54
C ARG A 37 6.41 1.52 29.24
N VAL A 38 7.33 2.47 29.07
CA VAL A 38 7.49 3.21 27.80
C VAL A 38 7.97 2.28 26.68
N LYS A 39 8.86 1.32 26.97
CA LYS A 39 9.23 0.27 26.01
C LYS A 39 8.10 -0.73 25.72
N THR A 40 7.10 -0.82 26.58
CA THR A 40 5.92 -1.70 26.47
C THR A 40 4.63 -0.94 26.20
N VAL A 41 4.67 0.34 25.81
CA VAL A 41 3.54 0.95 25.07
C VAL A 41 3.59 0.30 23.69
N SER A 42 3.12 -0.94 23.64
CA SER A 42 2.90 -1.69 22.43
C SER A 42 2.02 -0.83 21.55
N VAL A 43 2.57 -0.36 20.43
CA VAL A 43 1.79 0.27 19.37
C VAL A 43 0.57 -0.62 19.15
N PRO A 44 -0.67 -0.11 19.32
CA PRO A 44 -1.87 -0.91 19.11
C PRO A 44 -1.76 -1.66 17.79
N CYS A 45 -2.22 -2.91 17.71
CA CYS A 45 -2.06 -3.71 16.49
C CYS A 45 -2.60 -3.02 15.24
N ALA A 46 -3.66 -2.20 15.38
CA ALA A 46 -4.22 -1.38 14.31
C ALA A 46 -3.30 -0.26 13.79
N GLN A 47 -2.28 0.13 14.56
CA GLN A 47 -1.28 1.15 14.21
C GLN A 47 0.06 0.55 13.78
N GLN A 48 0.25 -0.77 13.93
CA GLN A 48 1.46 -1.43 13.42
C GLN A 48 1.39 -1.52 11.90
N GLN A 49 2.55 -1.35 11.25
CA GLN A 49 2.66 -1.64 9.83
C GLN A 49 2.45 -3.15 9.64
N ALA A 50 1.67 -3.54 8.63
CA ALA A 50 1.33 -4.94 8.44
C ALA A 50 2.56 -5.84 8.18
N ALA A 51 3.60 -5.29 7.54
CA ALA A 51 4.89 -5.97 7.37
C ALA A 51 5.62 -6.25 8.69
N ASP A 52 5.32 -5.51 9.76
CA ASP A 52 6.03 -5.52 11.04
C ASP A 52 5.15 -5.95 12.22
N LEU A 53 4.06 -6.68 11.95
CA LEU A 53 3.20 -7.17 13.01
C LEU A 53 4.00 -8.01 14.01
N SER A 54 3.85 -7.67 15.30
CA SER A 54 4.32 -8.56 16.37
C SER A 54 3.60 -9.92 16.28
N PRO A 55 4.17 -11.01 16.80
CA PRO A 55 3.52 -12.32 16.78
C PRO A 55 2.10 -12.33 17.37
N GLN A 56 1.87 -11.53 18.41
CA GLN A 56 0.55 -11.37 19.02
C GLN A 56 -0.44 -10.68 18.08
N CYS A 57 0.00 -9.62 17.39
CA CYS A 57 -0.83 -8.92 16.40
C CYS A 57 -1.08 -9.77 15.15
N ALA A 58 -0.13 -10.60 14.74
CA ALA A 58 -0.34 -11.56 13.65
C ALA A 58 -1.42 -12.59 14.01
N ALA A 59 -1.39 -13.15 15.22
CA ALA A 59 -2.43 -14.07 15.69
C ALA A 59 -3.82 -13.41 15.77
N GLN A 60 -3.89 -12.14 16.19
CA GLN A 60 -5.14 -11.37 16.15
C GLN A 60 -5.64 -11.14 14.72
N ALA A 61 -4.73 -10.83 13.78
CA ALA A 61 -5.06 -10.68 12.37
C ALA A 61 -5.53 -12.00 11.75
N GLU A 62 -4.95 -13.14 12.11
CA GLU A 62 -5.42 -14.47 11.69
C GLU A 62 -6.83 -14.76 12.21
N ALA A 63 -7.11 -14.45 13.48
CA ALA A 63 -8.45 -14.60 14.04
C ALA A 63 -9.49 -13.69 13.33
N ALA A 64 -9.11 -12.46 13.00
CA ALA A 64 -9.93 -11.53 12.23
C ALA A 64 -10.16 -12.03 10.79
N ALA A 65 -9.11 -12.49 10.12
CA ALA A 65 -9.19 -13.07 8.80
C ALA A 65 -10.08 -14.33 8.78
N GLY A 66 -10.02 -15.16 9.83
CA GLY A 66 -10.91 -16.30 10.02
C GLY A 66 -12.40 -15.93 10.15
N ARG A 67 -12.72 -14.68 10.53
CA ARG A 67 -14.09 -14.13 10.53
C ARG A 67 -14.49 -13.50 9.19
N GLY A 68 -13.63 -13.58 8.17
CA GLY A 68 -13.89 -12.96 6.86
C GLY A 68 -13.46 -11.50 6.76
N GLU A 69 -12.68 -10.98 7.72
CA GLU A 69 -12.20 -9.59 7.65
C GLU A 69 -11.14 -9.44 6.56
N ARG A 70 -11.57 -8.95 5.41
CA ARG A 70 -10.77 -8.78 4.19
C ARG A 70 -9.50 -7.92 4.39
N ALA A 71 -9.57 -6.88 5.22
CA ALA A 71 -8.41 -6.05 5.55
C ALA A 71 -7.35 -6.80 6.37
N ALA A 72 -7.79 -7.70 7.26
CA ALA A 72 -6.89 -8.55 8.04
C ALA A 72 -6.18 -9.57 7.13
N MET A 73 -6.88 -10.16 6.16
CA MET A 73 -6.27 -11.03 5.14
C MET A 73 -5.20 -10.28 4.32
N MET A 74 -5.47 -9.02 3.94
CA MET A 74 -4.47 -8.18 3.26
C MET A 74 -3.28 -7.86 4.15
N ALA A 75 -3.50 -7.57 5.44
CA ALA A 75 -2.41 -7.35 6.39
C ALA A 75 -1.53 -8.60 6.54
N LEU A 76 -2.14 -9.80 6.63
CA LEU A 76 -1.40 -11.06 6.67
C LEU A 76 -0.62 -11.33 5.38
N THR A 77 -1.13 -10.89 4.24
CA THR A 77 -0.39 -10.96 2.96
C THR A 77 0.93 -10.20 3.06
N GLU A 78 0.91 -8.97 3.58
CA GLU A 78 2.11 -8.13 3.75
C GLU A 78 3.03 -8.69 4.84
N TYR A 79 2.46 -9.16 5.95
CA TYR A 79 3.21 -9.80 7.03
C TYR A 79 4.01 -11.02 6.54
N PHE A 80 3.39 -11.89 5.74
CA PHE A 80 4.03 -13.10 5.26
C PHE A 80 4.88 -12.90 4.01
N GLN A 81 4.84 -11.75 3.33
CA GLN A 81 5.46 -11.56 2.02
C GLN A 81 6.96 -11.88 2.00
N SER A 82 7.71 -11.43 3.01
CA SER A 82 9.15 -11.70 3.14
C SER A 82 9.47 -12.91 4.01
N ARG A 83 8.49 -13.41 4.79
CA ARG A 83 8.69 -14.47 5.78
C ARG A 83 8.32 -15.85 5.22
N GLN A 84 7.15 -15.96 4.61
CA GLN A 84 6.56 -17.19 4.10
C GLN A 84 5.76 -16.87 2.81
N PRO A 85 6.44 -16.74 1.65
CA PRO A 85 5.80 -16.28 0.42
C PRO A 85 4.59 -17.12 -0.01
N ALA A 86 4.63 -18.44 0.20
CA ALA A 86 3.50 -19.32 -0.09
C ALA A 86 2.27 -18.98 0.77
N GLN A 87 2.45 -18.62 2.04
CA GLN A 87 1.37 -18.22 2.92
C GLN A 87 0.83 -16.84 2.56
N ALA A 88 1.72 -15.91 2.17
CA ALA A 88 1.32 -14.61 1.65
C ALA A 88 0.41 -14.75 0.42
N LEU A 89 0.74 -15.62 -0.52
CA LEU A 89 -0.08 -15.87 -1.71
C LEU A 89 -1.44 -16.49 -1.37
N ARG A 90 -1.52 -17.36 -0.35
CA ARG A 90 -2.81 -17.90 0.12
C ARG A 90 -3.70 -16.80 0.69
N TRP A 91 -3.13 -15.94 1.54
CA TRP A 91 -3.88 -14.80 2.09
C TRP A 91 -4.25 -13.77 1.03
N MET A 92 -3.41 -13.56 0.02
CA MET A 92 -3.72 -12.66 -1.09
C MET A 92 -4.92 -13.16 -1.89
N ARG A 93 -4.97 -14.47 -2.21
CA ARG A 93 -6.15 -15.07 -2.87
C ARG A 93 -7.40 -14.93 -2.01
N ALA A 94 -7.30 -15.21 -0.72
CA ALA A 94 -8.44 -15.10 0.20
C ALA A 94 -8.96 -13.65 0.29
N ALA A 95 -8.06 -12.68 0.44
CA ALA A 95 -8.39 -11.26 0.47
C ALA A 95 -9.06 -10.80 -0.84
N ALA A 96 -8.51 -11.22 -1.99
CA ALA A 96 -9.07 -10.88 -3.29
C ALA A 96 -10.45 -11.50 -3.51
N ALA A 97 -10.63 -12.78 -3.13
CA ALA A 97 -11.93 -13.45 -3.17
C ALA A 97 -12.96 -12.79 -2.25
N ALA A 98 -12.53 -12.21 -1.13
CA ALA A 98 -13.36 -11.44 -0.21
C ALA A 98 -13.61 -9.98 -0.66
N GLY A 99 -13.22 -9.61 -1.88
CA GLY A 99 -13.47 -8.28 -2.43
C GLY A 99 -12.55 -7.18 -1.87
N GLU A 100 -11.35 -7.53 -1.39
CA GLU A 100 -10.39 -6.52 -0.92
C GLU A 100 -9.72 -5.80 -2.10
N PRO A 101 -9.93 -4.47 -2.27
CA PRO A 101 -9.47 -3.72 -3.43
C PRO A 101 -7.97 -3.84 -3.69
N ARG A 102 -7.17 -3.77 -2.63
CA ARG A 102 -5.70 -3.86 -2.73
C ARG A 102 -5.24 -5.25 -3.16
N ALA A 103 -5.89 -6.29 -2.65
CA ALA A 103 -5.57 -7.67 -3.01
C ALA A 103 -5.96 -7.94 -4.47
N ILE A 104 -7.16 -7.51 -4.90
CA ILE A 104 -7.59 -7.64 -6.30
C ILE A 104 -6.59 -6.94 -7.22
N ALA A 105 -6.21 -5.69 -6.93
CA ALA A 105 -5.25 -4.97 -7.75
C ALA A 105 -3.90 -5.69 -7.84
N ARG A 106 -3.40 -6.28 -6.74
CA ARG A 106 -2.17 -7.08 -6.76
C ARG A 106 -2.30 -8.37 -7.57
N VAL A 107 -3.43 -9.07 -7.48
CA VAL A 107 -3.69 -10.26 -8.30
C VAL A 107 -3.69 -9.91 -9.79
N LEU A 108 -4.39 -8.83 -10.17
CA LEU A 108 -4.43 -8.35 -11.56
C LEU A 108 -3.04 -7.96 -12.08
N GLN A 109 -2.17 -7.40 -11.22
CA GLN A 109 -0.81 -7.02 -11.62
C GLN A 109 0.17 -8.20 -11.68
N ALA A 110 -0.10 -9.27 -10.94
CA ALA A 110 0.81 -10.40 -10.74
C ALA A 110 0.31 -11.71 -11.38
N CYS A 111 -0.54 -11.64 -12.40
CA CYS A 111 -0.93 -12.82 -13.18
C CYS A 111 0.00 -13.04 -14.38
N GLY A 112 -0.05 -14.24 -14.97
CA GLY A 112 0.64 -14.57 -16.22
C GLY A 112 1.52 -15.82 -16.18
N ALA A 113 2.27 -16.07 -17.25
CA ALA A 113 3.17 -17.22 -17.34
C ALA A 113 4.30 -17.10 -16.30
N GLY A 114 4.48 -18.14 -15.47
CA GLY A 114 5.49 -18.16 -14.41
C GLY A 114 5.17 -17.27 -13.20
N GLN A 115 3.98 -16.67 -13.17
CA GLN A 115 3.51 -15.83 -12.08
C GLN A 115 2.62 -16.64 -11.12
N PRO A 116 2.42 -16.16 -9.88
CA PRO A 116 1.66 -16.92 -8.89
C PRO A 116 0.15 -16.97 -9.14
N PHE A 117 -0.39 -16.12 -10.02
CA PHE A 117 -1.83 -16.08 -10.34
C PHE A 117 -2.10 -16.42 -11.81
N THR A 118 -3.16 -17.18 -12.05
CA THR A 118 -3.58 -17.52 -13.41
C THR A 118 -4.39 -16.39 -14.03
N MET A 119 -4.54 -16.46 -15.36
CA MET A 119 -5.37 -15.51 -16.10
C MET A 119 -6.85 -15.60 -15.75
N ASP A 120 -7.34 -16.81 -15.54
CA ASP A 120 -8.75 -17.02 -15.21
C ASP A 120 -9.05 -16.55 -13.80
N GLU A 121 -8.11 -16.74 -12.85
CA GLU A 121 -8.19 -16.15 -11.51
C GLU A 121 -8.30 -14.62 -11.58
N ALA A 122 -7.43 -13.96 -12.35
CA ALA A 122 -7.46 -12.50 -12.49
C ALA A 122 -8.76 -12.00 -13.14
N ARG A 123 -9.22 -12.65 -14.22
CA ARG A 123 -10.45 -12.27 -14.93
C ARG A 123 -11.69 -12.41 -14.07
N ALA A 124 -11.76 -13.43 -13.21
CA ALA A 124 -12.88 -13.63 -12.30
C ALA A 124 -13.06 -12.47 -11.29
N LEU A 125 -12.00 -11.69 -11.03
CA LEU A 125 -12.03 -10.57 -10.09
C LEU A 125 -12.43 -9.24 -10.75
N LEU A 126 -12.45 -9.14 -12.08
CA LEU A 126 -12.76 -7.89 -12.80
C LEU A 126 -14.08 -7.22 -12.37
N PRO A 127 -15.19 -7.94 -12.13
CA PRO A 127 -16.44 -7.30 -11.69
C PRO A 127 -16.35 -6.57 -10.35
N GLN A 128 -15.36 -6.93 -9.52
CA GLN A 128 -15.14 -6.37 -8.18
C GLN A 128 -13.90 -5.47 -8.11
N ALA A 129 -13.15 -5.40 -9.21
CA ALA A 129 -11.87 -4.72 -9.25
C ALA A 129 -12.05 -3.19 -9.21
N PRO A 130 -11.13 -2.47 -8.54
CA PRO A 130 -11.06 -1.02 -8.69
C PRO A 130 -10.93 -0.65 -10.16
N VAL A 131 -11.66 0.37 -10.59
CA VAL A 131 -11.76 0.77 -12.01
C VAL A 131 -10.38 0.93 -12.66
N LEU A 132 -9.44 1.63 -11.98
CA LEU A 132 -8.09 1.84 -12.50
C LEU A 132 -7.28 0.54 -12.57
N ALA A 133 -7.44 -0.39 -11.63
CA ALA A 133 -6.74 -1.66 -11.66
C ALA A 133 -7.29 -2.59 -12.75
N ALA A 134 -8.62 -2.63 -12.92
CA ALA A 134 -9.27 -3.34 -14.00
C ALA A 134 -8.82 -2.79 -15.36
N LEU A 135 -8.74 -1.47 -15.49
CA LEU A 135 -8.30 -0.80 -16.70
C LEU A 135 -6.81 -1.01 -16.98
N ASP A 136 -5.94 -0.91 -15.97
CA ASP A 136 -4.50 -1.18 -16.11
C ASP A 136 -4.25 -2.63 -16.56
N PHE A 137 -5.03 -3.57 -16.04
CA PHE A 137 -5.03 -4.96 -16.49
C PHE A 137 -5.45 -5.07 -17.97
N GLN A 138 -6.58 -4.45 -18.34
CA GLN A 138 -7.12 -4.47 -19.70
C GLN A 138 -6.27 -3.71 -20.73
N LEU A 139 -5.47 -2.73 -20.32
CA LEU A 139 -4.56 -2.00 -21.22
C LEU A 139 -3.25 -2.76 -21.49
N GLY A 140 -3.23 -4.07 -21.25
CA GLY A 140 -2.09 -4.93 -21.55
C GLY A 140 -1.06 -4.96 -20.42
N GLY A 141 -1.52 -4.98 -19.17
CA GLY A 141 -0.63 -4.83 -18.03
C GLY A 141 0.41 -5.92 -17.83
N SER A 142 0.17 -7.11 -18.37
CA SER A 142 1.14 -8.20 -18.47
C SER A 142 0.56 -9.45 -19.15
N CYS A 143 -0.73 -9.52 -19.52
CA CYS A 143 -1.30 -10.77 -19.98
C CYS A 143 -2.46 -10.67 -20.99
N ALA A 144 -2.10 -10.77 -22.27
CA ALA A 144 -2.91 -11.23 -23.43
C ALA A 144 -3.43 -10.17 -24.44
N PRO A 145 -3.55 -10.53 -25.73
CA PRO A 145 -4.07 -9.67 -26.81
C PRO A 145 -5.58 -9.29 -26.84
N PRO A 146 -6.56 -10.00 -26.21
CA PRO A 146 -7.98 -9.66 -26.37
C PRO A 146 -8.43 -8.42 -25.61
N ASP A 147 -7.56 -7.79 -24.82
CA ASP A 147 -7.95 -6.72 -23.90
C ASP A 147 -8.08 -5.33 -24.58
N LEU A 148 -7.71 -5.23 -25.86
CA LEU A 148 -7.92 -4.06 -26.72
C LEU A 148 -9.39 -3.65 -26.85
N ALA A 149 -10.32 -4.62 -26.85
CA ALA A 149 -11.75 -4.33 -26.92
C ALA A 149 -12.24 -3.64 -25.66
N ALA A 150 -11.73 -4.05 -24.49
CA ALA A 150 -12.08 -3.43 -23.22
C ALA A 150 -11.49 -2.02 -23.10
N ALA A 151 -10.25 -1.82 -23.58
CA ALA A 151 -9.63 -0.50 -23.68
C ALA A 151 -10.46 0.49 -24.52
N ARG A 152 -11.11 0.02 -25.59
CA ARG A 152 -11.99 0.84 -26.45
C ARG A 152 -13.31 1.20 -25.77
N ALA A 153 -13.81 0.37 -24.86
CA ALA A 153 -15.05 0.63 -24.13
C ALA A 153 -14.87 1.68 -23.01
N VAL A 154 -13.63 2.00 -22.66
CA VAL A 154 -13.31 2.91 -21.56
C VAL A 154 -13.56 4.34 -21.99
N GLN A 155 -14.37 5.03 -21.19
CA GLN A 155 -14.63 6.46 -21.36
C GLN A 155 -13.63 7.26 -20.55
N PRO A 156 -12.74 8.06 -21.18
CA PRO A 156 -11.69 8.83 -20.50
C PRO A 156 -12.22 9.72 -19.36
N ALA A 157 -13.43 10.26 -19.49
CA ALA A 157 -14.09 11.06 -18.46
C ALA A 157 -14.29 10.28 -17.14
N THR A 158 -14.63 8.99 -17.22
CA THR A 158 -14.83 8.14 -16.03
C THR A 158 -13.51 7.85 -15.30
N VAL A 159 -12.41 7.77 -16.04
CA VAL A 159 -11.04 7.60 -15.51
C VAL A 159 -10.59 8.87 -14.81
N LEU A 160 -10.80 10.04 -15.44
CA LEU A 160 -10.45 11.35 -14.90
C LEU A 160 -11.17 11.69 -13.59
N ALA A 161 -12.39 11.18 -13.40
CA ALA A 161 -13.16 11.38 -12.18
C ALA A 161 -12.59 10.63 -10.95
N GLN A 162 -11.62 9.74 -11.14
CA GLN A 162 -11.03 8.95 -10.04
C GLN A 162 -10.03 9.77 -9.20
N ALA A 163 -10.11 9.60 -7.88
CA ALA A 163 -9.25 10.31 -6.92
C ALA A 163 -7.80 9.80 -6.90
N ASP A 164 -7.54 8.56 -7.32
CA ASP A 164 -6.21 7.94 -7.26
C ASP A 164 -5.27 8.50 -8.35
N GLY A 165 -4.37 9.39 -7.93
CA GLY A 165 -3.45 10.11 -8.79
C GLY A 165 -2.32 9.26 -9.38
N ALA A 166 -1.78 8.30 -8.64
CA ALA A 166 -0.66 7.48 -9.12
C ALA A 166 -1.14 6.40 -10.09
N GLY A 167 -2.28 5.75 -9.80
CA GLY A 167 -2.90 4.78 -10.70
C GLY A 167 -3.34 5.41 -12.03
N LEU A 168 -3.91 6.62 -11.98
CA LEU A 168 -4.36 7.35 -13.17
C LEU A 168 -3.23 7.64 -14.14
N CYS A 169 -2.08 8.09 -13.64
CA CYS A 169 -0.92 8.41 -14.47
C CYS A 169 -0.42 7.20 -15.27
N LYS A 170 -0.27 6.05 -14.61
CA LYS A 170 0.17 4.81 -15.28
C LYS A 170 -0.82 4.38 -16.36
N VAL A 171 -2.11 4.45 -16.06
CA VAL A 171 -3.19 4.18 -17.02
C VAL A 171 -3.15 5.15 -18.21
N ALA A 172 -2.98 6.45 -17.95
CA ALA A 172 -2.94 7.49 -18.98
C ALA A 172 -1.78 7.27 -19.95
N VAL A 173 -0.57 6.99 -19.43
CA VAL A 173 0.62 6.66 -20.23
C VAL A 173 0.36 5.44 -21.11
N ARG A 174 -0.14 4.34 -20.52
CA ARG A 174 -0.44 3.11 -21.27
C ARG A 174 -1.51 3.32 -22.33
N TYR A 175 -2.58 4.04 -22.01
CA TYR A 175 -3.63 4.37 -22.98
C TYR A 175 -3.08 5.19 -24.15
N GLY A 176 -2.22 6.18 -23.87
CA GLY A 176 -1.56 7.00 -24.89
C GLY A 176 -0.61 6.18 -25.77
N LEU A 177 0.24 5.34 -25.17
CA LEU A 177 1.13 4.42 -25.90
C LEU A 177 0.35 3.45 -26.78
N LEU A 178 -0.73 2.86 -26.23
CA LEU A 178 -1.57 1.95 -26.98
C LEU A 178 -2.26 2.67 -28.15
N ARG A 179 -2.73 3.90 -27.95
CA ARG A 179 -3.31 4.71 -29.04
C ARG A 179 -2.34 4.89 -30.21
N MET A 180 -1.04 5.05 -29.97
CA MET A 180 -0.04 5.20 -31.04
C MET A 180 0.31 3.87 -31.73
N SER A 181 -0.13 2.73 -31.18
CA SER A 181 0.06 1.42 -31.81
C SER A 181 -0.93 1.23 -32.96
N ARG A 182 -0.59 0.36 -33.92
CA ARG A 182 -1.52 -0.01 -35.02
C ARG A 182 -2.84 -0.57 -34.51
N GLU A 183 -2.80 -1.31 -33.40
CA GLU A 183 -3.95 -2.00 -32.82
C GLU A 183 -4.87 -1.04 -32.04
N GLY A 184 -4.30 0.02 -31.48
CA GLY A 184 -5.01 1.04 -30.72
C GLY A 184 -5.35 2.30 -31.50
N ALA A 185 -5.10 2.37 -32.82
CA ALA A 185 -5.36 3.55 -33.65
C ALA A 185 -6.82 4.07 -33.58
N GLN A 186 -7.78 3.23 -33.20
CA GLN A 186 -9.19 3.60 -33.02
C GLN A 186 -9.53 4.16 -31.63
N LEU A 187 -8.58 4.19 -30.68
CA LEU A 187 -8.80 4.76 -29.36
C LEU A 187 -8.99 6.28 -29.44
N ASP A 188 -9.67 6.85 -28.44
CA ASP A 188 -9.94 8.29 -28.39
C ASP A 188 -8.65 9.08 -28.15
N SER A 189 -8.13 9.69 -29.21
CA SER A 189 -6.95 10.56 -29.18
C SER A 189 -7.11 11.75 -28.24
N GLN A 190 -8.28 12.39 -28.22
CA GLN A 190 -8.51 13.57 -27.39
C GLN A 190 -8.60 13.16 -25.92
N GLY A 191 -9.29 12.07 -25.63
CA GLY A 191 -9.33 11.42 -24.33
C GLY A 191 -7.94 11.07 -23.80
N ALA A 192 -7.11 10.45 -24.64
CA ALA A 192 -5.72 10.14 -24.31
C ALA A 192 -4.93 11.39 -23.91
N GLN A 193 -5.03 12.47 -24.71
CA GLN A 193 -4.36 13.74 -24.40
C GLN A 193 -4.84 14.37 -23.09
N GLN A 194 -6.14 14.30 -22.80
CA GLN A 194 -6.70 14.83 -21.56
C GLN A 194 -6.21 14.06 -20.33
N MET A 195 -6.17 12.73 -20.41
CA MET A 195 -5.64 11.88 -19.33
C MET A 195 -4.15 12.15 -19.06
N LEU A 196 -3.34 12.27 -20.11
CA LEU A 196 -1.92 12.59 -19.99
C LEU A 196 -1.70 13.99 -19.40
N ALA A 197 -2.46 15.00 -19.86
CA ALA A 197 -2.37 16.35 -19.33
C ALA A 197 -2.80 16.43 -17.86
N GLU A 198 -3.81 15.66 -17.46
CA GLU A 198 -4.20 15.56 -16.05
C GLU A 198 -3.11 14.91 -15.20
N CYS A 199 -2.46 13.85 -15.69
CA CYS A 199 -1.32 13.24 -15.03
C CYS A 199 -0.18 14.24 -14.78
N GLU A 200 0.18 15.06 -15.78
CA GLU A 200 1.22 16.09 -15.67
C GLU A 200 0.93 17.10 -14.55
N ARG A 201 -0.35 17.46 -14.34
CA ARG A 201 -0.80 18.42 -13.33
C ARG A 201 -0.78 17.87 -11.90
N ARG A 202 -0.89 16.55 -11.73
CA ARG A 202 -1.00 15.94 -10.39
C ARG A 202 0.36 15.89 -9.70
N ALA A 203 0.58 16.77 -8.73
CA ALA A 203 1.82 16.82 -7.94
C ALA A 203 2.15 15.53 -7.17
N GLN A 204 1.15 14.69 -6.91
CA GLN A 204 1.30 13.41 -6.21
C GLN A 204 1.92 12.31 -7.09
N ALA A 205 1.96 12.50 -8.41
CA ALA A 205 2.57 11.55 -9.33
C ALA A 205 4.10 11.70 -9.34
N PRO A 206 4.85 10.57 -9.34
CA PRO A 206 6.31 10.59 -9.48
C PRO A 206 6.77 11.41 -10.69
N ALA A 207 7.91 12.11 -10.55
CA ALA A 207 8.38 13.05 -11.56
C ALA A 207 8.73 12.38 -12.90
N ASP A 208 9.33 11.19 -12.83
CA ASP A 208 9.61 10.32 -13.96
C ASP A 208 8.33 9.93 -14.72
N VAL A 209 7.28 9.52 -14.00
CA VAL A 209 5.99 9.18 -14.61
C VAL A 209 5.34 10.39 -15.27
N ARG A 210 5.42 11.58 -14.66
CA ARG A 210 4.93 12.83 -15.27
C ARG A 210 5.71 13.20 -16.53
N GLN A 211 7.02 13.02 -16.52
CA GLN A 211 7.88 13.26 -17.67
C GLN A 211 7.55 12.28 -18.82
N GLU A 212 7.31 11.01 -18.50
CA GLU A 212 6.86 10.01 -19.47
C GLU A 212 5.50 10.40 -20.08
N ALA A 213 4.54 10.80 -19.25
CA ALA A 213 3.24 11.28 -19.72
C ALA A 213 3.36 12.47 -20.68
N GLN A 214 4.24 13.43 -20.36
CA GLN A 214 4.54 14.57 -21.22
C GLN A 214 5.14 14.13 -22.57
N ALA A 215 6.10 13.20 -22.55
CA ALA A 215 6.71 12.68 -23.78
C ALA A 215 5.67 11.96 -24.67
N VAL A 216 4.82 11.10 -24.08
CA VAL A 216 3.74 10.41 -24.80
C VAL A 216 2.74 11.40 -25.38
N ARG A 217 2.35 12.43 -24.63
CA ARG A 217 1.43 13.47 -25.11
C ARG A 217 2.01 14.23 -26.29
N GLN A 218 3.29 14.57 -26.25
CA GLN A 218 3.98 15.24 -27.36
C GLN A 218 4.08 14.37 -28.61
N MET A 219 4.37 13.07 -28.46
CA MET A 219 4.37 12.13 -29.59
C MET A 219 2.99 12.03 -30.23
N LEU A 220 1.95 11.85 -29.42
CA LEU A 220 0.57 11.75 -29.88
C LEU A 220 0.10 13.03 -30.60
N ALA A 221 0.51 14.21 -30.11
CA ALA A 221 0.19 15.48 -30.77
C ALA A 221 0.79 15.60 -32.18
N ARG A 222 1.99 15.05 -32.41
CA ARG A 222 2.65 15.02 -33.73
C ARG A 222 1.96 14.07 -34.70
N GLU A 223 1.45 12.95 -34.20
CA GLU A 223 0.69 11.98 -35.02
C GLU A 223 -0.64 12.59 -35.53
N ILE A 224 -1.36 13.31 -34.66
CA ILE A 224 -2.66 13.91 -35.00
C ILE A 224 -2.53 15.10 -35.95
N ARG A 225 -1.42 15.84 -35.88
CA ARG A 225 -1.10 16.96 -36.78
C ARG A 225 0.21 16.68 -37.52
N PRO A 226 0.19 15.85 -38.58
CA PRO A 226 1.38 15.63 -39.37
C PRO A 226 1.84 16.98 -39.93
N VAL A 227 3.09 17.34 -39.65
CA VAL A 227 3.70 18.52 -40.26
C VAL A 227 3.82 18.22 -41.75
N HIS A 228 2.99 18.85 -42.57
CA HIS A 228 3.14 18.80 -44.02
C HIS A 228 4.38 19.61 -44.38
N ILE A 229 5.50 18.92 -44.56
CA ILE A 229 6.68 19.51 -45.19
C ILE A 229 6.37 19.53 -46.68
N SER A 230 5.95 20.69 -47.20
CA SER A 230 5.98 20.92 -48.65
C SER A 230 7.44 21.02 -49.06
N VAL A 231 7.89 20.10 -49.92
CA VAL A 231 9.16 20.23 -50.61
C VAL A 231 8.84 20.98 -51.91
N ASP A 232 9.09 22.29 -51.90
CA ASP A 232 9.06 23.13 -53.10
C ASP A 232 10.28 22.88 -53.99
#